data_AF-A0A0P0X0W6-F1
#
_entry.id   AF-A0A0P0X0W6-F1
#
_cell.length_a   1.000
_cell.length_b   1.000
_cell.length_c   1.000
_cell.angle_alpha   90.00
_cell.angle_beta   90.00
_cell.angle_gamma   90.00
#
_symmetry.space_group_name_H-M   'P 1'
#
loop_
_entity.id
_entity.type
_entity.pdbx_description
1 polymer ?
#
loop_
_entity_poly.entity_id
_entity_poly.type
_entity_poly.pdbx_seq_one_letter_code
_entity_poly.pdbx_strand_id
1 'polypeptide(L)'
;CYPFPCLCTVSRIEARSEQFDMYMQLDVATEVYPMRAGDRFTMVLAPTLNLDGTPDTGFYTQAGRKTLADKFDYVMHGKLYKISEDSSSGQATKVYGFYEFQI
;
A
#
# COMPACT_ATOMS: atom_id res chain seq x y z
N CYS A 1 18.08 -21.67 22.90
CA CYS A 1 16.62 -21.80 22.71
C CYS A 1 16.31 -21.44 21.27
N TYR A 2 16.04 -22.39 20.38
CA TYR A 2 15.56 -22.01 19.05
C TYR A 2 14.06 -21.78 19.17
N PRO A 3 13.56 -20.61 18.76
CA PRO A 3 12.39 -20.69 17.91
C PRO A 3 12.36 -19.57 16.86
N PHE A 4 12.27 -19.99 15.60
CA PHE A 4 11.86 -19.27 14.39
C PHE A 4 11.89 -17.73 14.44
N PRO A 5 12.71 -17.05 13.60
CA PRO A 5 12.58 -15.61 13.41
C PRO A 5 11.13 -15.30 13.05
N CYS A 6 10.58 -14.20 13.54
CA CYS A 6 9.24 -13.76 13.18
C CYS A 6 9.21 -13.61 11.64
N LEU A 7 8.62 -14.60 10.95
CA LEU A 7 8.60 -14.79 9.48
C LEU A 7 7.73 -13.74 8.76
N CYS A 8 7.73 -12.51 9.27
CA CYS A 8 7.02 -11.38 8.69
C CYS A 8 7.93 -10.16 8.85
N THR A 9 9.07 -10.17 8.18
CA THR A 9 9.92 -8.97 8.15
C THR A 9 9.18 -7.84 7.42
N VAL A 10 8.89 -6.77 8.15
CA VAL A 10 8.33 -5.53 7.61
C VAL A 10 9.46 -4.52 7.54
N SER A 11 9.64 -3.91 6.37
CA SER A 11 10.60 -2.82 6.17
C SER A 11 9.86 -1.55 5.77
N ARG A 12 10.30 -0.42 6.32
CA ARG A 12 9.82 0.90 5.91
C ARG A 12 10.60 1.36 4.68
N ILE A 13 9.92 1.45 3.54
CA ILE A 13 10.47 2.04 2.33
C ILE A 13 10.22 3.55 2.32
N GLU A 14 11.19 4.30 1.80
CA GLU A 14 11.05 5.70 1.49
C GLU A 14 11.18 5.87 -0.02
N ALA A 15 10.17 6.47 -0.65
CA ALA A 15 10.11 6.64 -2.09
C ALA A 15 9.75 8.08 -2.44
N ARG A 16 10.30 8.56 -3.55
CA ARG A 16 9.93 9.83 -4.17
C ARG A 16 9.35 9.56 -5.54
N SER A 17 8.23 10.19 -5.83
CA SER A 17 7.61 10.09 -7.15
C SER A 17 8.46 10.82 -8.20
N GLU A 18 8.52 10.27 -9.42
CA GLU A 18 9.21 10.88 -10.56
C GLU A 18 8.36 11.96 -11.27
N GLN A 19 7.04 11.81 -11.28
CA GLN A 19 6.15 12.72 -12.04
C GLN A 19 5.53 13.80 -11.16
N PHE A 20 5.20 13.44 -9.93
CA PHE A 20 4.61 14.30 -8.93
C PHE A 20 5.63 14.59 -7.84
N ASP A 21 5.62 15.81 -7.28
CA ASP A 21 6.46 16.17 -6.13
C ASP A 21 5.91 15.54 -4.84
N MET A 22 5.90 14.21 -4.80
CA MET A 22 5.28 13.40 -3.75
C MET A 22 6.36 12.57 -3.07
N TYR A 23 6.38 12.64 -1.74
CA TYR A 23 7.20 11.80 -0.88
C TYR A 23 6.31 10.79 -0.16
N MET A 24 6.75 9.54 -0.12
CA MET A 24 5.98 8.42 0.41
C MET A 24 6.85 7.61 1.35
N GLN A 25 6.29 7.31 2.53
CA GLN A 25 6.79 6.27 3.43
C GLN A 25 5.76 5.15 3.48
N LEU A 26 6.20 3.91 3.26
CA LEU A 26 5.32 2.76 3.27
C LEU A 26 5.99 1.58 3.97
N ASP A 27 5.24 0.91 4.83
CA ASP A 27 5.67 -0.34 5.46
C ASP A 27 5.25 -1.51 4.58
N VAL A 28 6.23 -2.29 4.10
CA VAL A 28 6.02 -3.42 3.18
C VAL A 28 6.56 -4.70 3.79
N ALA A 29 5.83 -5.80 3.64
CA ALA A 29 6.30 -7.13 4.01
C ALA A 29 7.36 -7.60 3.00
N THR A 30 8.62 -7.33 3.29
CA THR A 30 9.76 -7.58 2.37
C THR A 30 10.03 -9.05 2.10
N GLU A 31 9.47 -9.94 2.92
CA GLU A 31 9.52 -11.38 2.70
C GLU A 31 8.58 -11.85 1.59
N VAL A 32 7.41 -11.22 1.48
CA VAL A 32 6.42 -11.51 0.43
C VAL A 32 6.73 -10.73 -0.84
N TYR A 33 7.10 -9.45 -0.69
CA TYR A 33 7.42 -8.57 -1.79
C TYR A 33 8.82 -7.95 -1.59
N PRO A 34 9.87 -8.64 -2.06
CA PRO A 34 11.24 -8.18 -1.88
C PRO A 34 11.51 -6.92 -2.71
N MET A 35 11.81 -5.81 -2.04
CA MET A 35 12.17 -4.53 -2.65
C MET A 35 13.61 -4.15 -2.31
N ARG A 36 14.33 -3.54 -3.26
CA ARG A 36 15.70 -3.04 -3.07
C ARG A 36 15.76 -1.52 -3.26
N ALA A 37 16.77 -0.89 -2.67
CA ALA A 37 17.03 0.52 -2.89
C ALA A 37 17.34 0.78 -4.37
N GLY A 38 16.62 1.74 -4.97
CA GLY A 38 16.71 2.08 -6.40
C GLY A 38 15.71 1.33 -7.29
N ASP A 39 14.96 0.36 -6.76
CA ASP A 39 13.88 -0.27 -7.51
C ASP A 39 12.75 0.73 -7.78
N ARG A 40 12.18 0.62 -8.98
CA ARG A 40 11.05 1.44 -9.41
C ARG A 40 9.78 0.60 -9.35
N PHE A 41 8.79 1.09 -8.63
CA PHE A 41 7.50 0.43 -8.47
C PHE A 41 6.35 1.37 -8.85
N THR A 42 5.23 0.79 -9.24
CA THR A 42 3.99 1.52 -9.53
C THR A 42 3.02 1.29 -8.38
N MET A 43 2.63 2.36 -7.70
CA MET A 43 1.62 2.32 -6.65
C MET A 43 0.30 2.89 -7.18
N VAL A 44 -0.81 2.22 -6.90
CA VAL A 44 -2.15 2.72 -7.16
C VAL A 44 -2.98 2.63 -5.89
N LEU A 45 -3.63 3.73 -5.53
CA LEU A 45 -4.63 3.79 -4.48
C LEU A 45 -6.01 3.66 -5.12
N ALA A 46 -6.75 2.61 -4.78
CA ALA A 46 -8.11 2.38 -5.25
C ALA A 46 -9.06 2.25 -4.05
N PRO A 47 -10.27 2.84 -4.11
CA PRO A 47 -11.27 2.69 -3.04
C PRO A 47 -11.94 1.31 -3.04
N THR A 48 -11.82 0.54 -4.11
CA THR A 48 -12.40 -0.80 -4.27
C THR A 48 -11.55 -1.65 -5.23
N LEU A 49 -11.58 -2.96 -5.03
CA LEU A 49 -10.96 -3.94 -5.92
C LEU A 49 -11.90 -4.38 -7.07
N ASN A 50 -13.18 -4.03 -6.98
CA ASN A 50 -14.16 -4.38 -8.02
C ASN A 50 -13.89 -3.56 -9.28
N LEU A 51 -13.82 -4.25 -10.43
CA LEU A 51 -13.57 -3.60 -11.73
C LEU A 51 -14.71 -2.68 -12.20
N ASP A 52 -15.91 -2.87 -11.65
CA ASP A 52 -17.09 -2.04 -11.91
C ASP A 52 -17.18 -0.79 -11.00
N GLY A 53 -16.25 -0.63 -10.06
CA GLY A 53 -16.24 0.47 -9.11
C GLY A 53 -17.25 0.34 -7.97
N THR A 54 -17.94 -0.79 -7.84
CA THR A 54 -18.85 -1.02 -6.71
C THR A 54 -18.07 -1.09 -5.38
N PRO A 55 -18.61 -0.55 -4.27
CA PRO A 55 -17.94 -0.60 -2.96
C PRO A 55 -17.65 -2.04 -2.56
N ASP A 56 -16.48 -2.27 -1.95
CA ASP A 56 -16.15 -3.58 -1.40
C ASP A 56 -17.13 -3.92 -0.25
N THR A 57 -17.65 -5.14 -0.25
CA THR A 57 -18.56 -5.63 0.79
C THR A 57 -17.83 -5.99 2.09
N GLY A 58 -16.49 -5.88 2.09
CA GLY A 58 -15.61 -6.25 3.20
C GLY A 58 -15.30 -7.74 3.26
N PHE A 59 -15.79 -8.52 2.29
CA PHE A 59 -15.50 -9.94 2.15
C PHE A 59 -14.74 -10.19 0.85
N TYR A 60 -13.45 -10.50 0.96
CA TYR A 60 -12.68 -10.99 -0.17
C TYR A 60 -13.21 -12.36 -0.56
N THR A 61 -13.96 -12.42 -1.66
CA THR A 61 -14.41 -13.67 -2.25
C THR A 61 -13.47 -14.01 -3.39
N GLN A 62 -12.59 -14.99 -3.16
CA GLN A 62 -11.65 -15.53 -4.17
C GLN A 62 -12.38 -16.30 -5.29
N ALA A 63 -13.67 -16.04 -5.50
CA ALA A 63 -14.62 -16.81 -6.32
C ALA A 63 -14.41 -16.64 -7.85
N GLY A 64 -13.16 -16.50 -8.30
CA GLY A 64 -12.80 -16.47 -9.72
C GLY A 64 -13.24 -15.22 -10.46
N ARG A 65 -13.67 -14.16 -9.76
CA ARG A 65 -13.90 -12.85 -10.37
C ARG A 65 -12.56 -12.16 -10.59
N LYS A 66 -12.31 -11.72 -11.82
CA LYS A 66 -11.20 -10.82 -12.11
C LYS A 66 -11.36 -9.54 -11.30
N THR A 67 -10.33 -9.15 -10.57
CA THR A 67 -10.30 -7.94 -9.76
C THR A 67 -9.20 -7.01 -10.23
N LEU A 68 -9.17 -5.79 -9.70
CA LEU A 68 -8.05 -4.88 -9.93
C LEU A 68 -6.74 -5.46 -9.38
N ALA A 69 -6.81 -6.29 -8.32
CA ALA A 69 -5.65 -6.93 -7.69
C ALA A 69 -4.87 -7.83 -8.66
N ASP A 70 -5.53 -8.48 -9.61
CA ASP A 70 -4.88 -9.38 -10.58
C ASP A 70 -3.86 -8.67 -11.51
N LYS A 71 -3.82 -7.34 -11.50
CA LYS A 71 -2.87 -6.53 -12.27
C LYS A 71 -1.64 -6.09 -11.47
N PHE A 72 -1.60 -6.37 -10.17
CA PHE A 72 -0.54 -5.92 -9.26
C PHE A 72 0.05 -7.11 -8.50
N ASP A 73 1.35 -7.06 -8.24
CA ASP A 73 2.07 -8.14 -7.55
C ASP A 73 1.84 -8.12 -6.03
N TYR A 74 1.44 -6.98 -5.50
CA TYR A 74 1.27 -6.78 -4.06
C TYR A 74 0.07 -5.86 -3.79
N VAL A 75 -0.80 -6.31 -2.90
CA VAL A 75 -2.03 -5.60 -2.54
C VAL A 75 -2.09 -5.44 -1.04
N MET A 76 -2.47 -4.24 -0.61
CA MET A 76 -2.80 -3.96 0.78
C MET A 76 -4.18 -3.34 0.86
N HIS A 77 -4.89 -3.69 1.92
CA HIS A 77 -6.15 -3.06 2.28
C HIS A 77 -5.93 -2.18 3.52
N GLY A 78 -6.53 -1.00 3.55
CA GLY A 78 -6.22 -0.05 4.61
C GLY A 78 -7.25 1.06 4.78
N LYS A 79 -7.05 1.85 5.84
CA LYS A 79 -7.89 3.00 6.15
C LYS A 79 -7.03 4.23 6.38
N LEU A 80 -7.46 5.34 5.79
CA LEU A 80 -6.93 6.66 6.09
C LEU A 80 -7.37 7.07 7.50
N TYR A 81 -6.44 7.56 8.31
CA TYR A 81 -6.74 7.98 9.69
C TYR A 81 -6.46 9.45 9.95
N LYS A 82 -5.58 10.08 9.16
CA LYS A 82 -5.22 11.48 9.34
C LYS A 82 -4.87 12.10 8.01
N ILE A 83 -5.38 13.29 7.80
CA ILE A 83 -4.95 14.19 6.74
C ILE A 83 -4.49 15.47 7.45
N SER A 84 -3.33 15.98 7.07
CA SER A 84 -2.77 17.20 7.63
C SER A 84 -2.41 18.12 6.50
N GLU A 85 -3.04 19.28 6.48
CA GLU A 85 -2.68 20.38 5.59
C GLU A 85 -1.67 21.25 6.32
N ASP A 86 -0.46 21.35 5.78
CA ASP A 86 0.55 22.24 6.32
C ASP A 86 0.28 23.65 5.77
N SER A 87 -0.45 24.46 6.54
CA SER A 87 -0.78 25.85 6.18
C SER A 87 0.45 26.78 6.22
N SER A 88 1.55 26.31 6.79
CA SER A 88 2.80 27.06 7.01
C SER A 88 3.69 27.15 5.76
N SER A 89 3.64 26.14 4.90
CA SER A 89 4.46 26.05 3.68
C SER A 89 3.56 25.62 2.55
N GLY A 90 3.14 26.57 1.72
CA GLY A 90 2.10 26.40 0.71
C GLY A 90 2.09 25.02 0.04
N GLN A 91 0.92 24.37 0.11
CA GLN A 91 0.47 23.24 -0.73
C GLN A 91 0.94 21.82 -0.39
N ALA A 92 1.67 21.59 0.72
CA ALA A 92 2.04 20.22 1.09
C ALA A 92 0.96 19.53 1.95
N THR A 93 0.09 18.73 1.33
CA THR A 93 -0.86 17.86 2.04
C THR A 93 -0.19 16.54 2.43
N LYS A 94 -0.20 16.23 3.73
CA LYS A 94 0.29 14.95 4.28
C LYS A 94 -0.89 14.03 4.56
N VAL A 95 -0.85 12.84 3.98
CA VAL A 95 -1.89 11.82 4.13
C VAL A 95 -1.30 10.63 4.87
N TYR A 96 -2.00 10.17 5.91
CA TYR A 96 -1.58 9.03 6.71
C TYR A 96 -2.66 7.94 6.71
N GLY A 97 -2.24 6.71 6.42
CA GLY A 97 -3.08 5.52 6.40
C GLY A 97 -2.41 4.35 7.09
N PHE A 98 -3.22 3.43 7.61
CA PHE A 98 -2.79 2.10 8.02
C PHE A 98 -3.19 1.10 6.96
N TYR A 99 -2.25 0.25 6.57
CA TYR A 99 -2.42 -0.75 5.52
C TYR A 99 -2.02 -2.12 6.05
N GLU A 100 -2.81 -3.11 5.69
CA GLU A 100 -2.72 -4.51 6.07
C GLU A 100 -2.49 -5.34 4.81
N PHE A 101 -1.56 -6.28 4.87
CA PHE A 101 -1.38 -7.25 3.81
C PHE A 101 -2.56 -8.22 3.78
N GLN A 102 -3.17 -8.40 2.61
CA GLN A 102 -4.32 -9.27 2.43
C GLN A 102 -3.85 -10.62 1.86
N ILE A 103 -4.07 -11.71 2.61
CA ILE A 103 -3.79 -13.10 2.20
C ILE A 103 -4.94 -13.61 1.32
#